data_AF-A0A0A2MIY0-F1
#
_entry.id   AF-A0A0A2MIY0-F1
#
_cell.length_a   1.000
_cell.length_b   1.000
_cell.length_c   1.000
_cell.angle_alpha   90.00
_cell.angle_beta   90.00
_cell.angle_gamma   90.00
#
_symmetry.space_group_name_H-M   'P 1'
#
loop_
_entity.id
_entity.type
_entity.pdbx_description
1 polymer ?
#
loop_
_entity_poly.entity_id
_entity_poly.type
_entity_poly.pdbx_seq_one_letter_code
_entity_poly.pdbx_strand_id
1 'polypeptide(L)'
;MNLKHQILAYYQQQVDDRIDAFKDMIAALTEDASNDAKGSAGDKHETALSMMHLEQEKLNHKIGEFIEQKSVLEKINPDITSVKISLGSLVTANGLLLFVSAALPKITIEGKSVIALSPQSPLGQKMMGMQVGSTFEVNGTKYLVQEIE
;
A
#
# COMPACT_ATOMS: atom_id res chain seq x y z
N MET A 1 23.05 2.84 -0.88
CA MET A 1 21.61 2.67 -0.58
C MET A 1 21.39 1.19 -0.31
N ASN A 2 20.92 0.81 0.89
CA ASN A 2 20.71 -0.60 1.22
C ASN A 2 19.35 -1.09 0.68
N LEU A 3 19.07 -2.39 0.80
CA LEU A 3 17.84 -3.00 0.30
C LEU A 3 16.58 -2.35 0.91
N LYS A 4 16.61 -2.05 2.22
CA LYS A 4 15.49 -1.40 2.93
C LYS A 4 15.16 -0.02 2.35
N HIS A 5 16.17 0.77 1.99
CA HIS A 5 15.98 2.05 1.31
C HIS A 5 15.36 1.88 -0.08
N GLN A 6 15.83 0.91 -0.86
CA GLN A 6 15.27 0.65 -2.19
C GLN A 6 13.79 0.22 -2.10
N ILE A 7 13.45 -0.62 -1.13
CA ILE A 7 12.07 -1.06 -0.86
C ILE A 7 11.19 0.14 -0.52
N LEU A 8 11.62 0.97 0.43
CA LEU A 8 10.83 2.13 0.84
C LEU A 8 10.61 3.10 -0.32
N ALA A 9 11.68 3.44 -1.05
CA ALA A 9 11.59 4.34 -2.20
C ALA A 9 10.68 3.79 -3.30
N TYR A 10 10.77 2.49 -3.60
CA TYR A 10 9.90 1.84 -4.57
C TYR A 10 8.43 1.94 -4.16
N TYR A 11 8.11 1.66 -2.89
CA TYR A 11 6.73 1.74 -2.41
C TYR A 11 6.20 3.16 -2.37
N GLN A 12 7.03 4.14 -2.00
CA GLN A 12 6.65 5.56 -2.05
C GLN A 12 6.30 5.98 -3.47
N GLN A 13 7.17 5.66 -4.44
CA GLN A 13 6.90 5.94 -5.85
C GLN A 13 5.63 5.25 -6.35
N GLN A 14 5.47 3.96 -6.03
CA GLN A 14 4.27 3.21 -6.45
C GLN A 14 2.98 3.85 -5.91
N VAL A 15 2.98 4.28 -4.65
CA VAL A 15 1.80 4.93 -4.05
C VAL A 15 1.51 6.26 -4.73
N ASP A 16 2.53 7.07 -5.01
CA ASP A 16 2.37 8.34 -5.71
C ASP A 16 1.85 8.14 -7.14
N ASP A 17 2.43 7.19 -7.90
CA ASP A 17 1.98 6.84 -9.25
C ASP A 17 0.50 6.40 -9.26
N ARG A 18 0.05 5.67 -8.23
CA ARG A 18 -1.35 5.22 -8.10
C ARG A 18 -2.28 6.37 -7.80
N ILE A 19 -1.89 7.27 -6.90
CA ILE A 19 -2.68 8.46 -6.56
C ILE A 19 -2.87 9.32 -7.81
N ASP A 20 -1.78 9.58 -8.55
CA ASP A 20 -1.84 10.43 -9.73
C ASP A 20 -2.63 9.79 -10.86
N ALA A 21 -2.47 8.47 -11.10
CA ALA A 21 -3.29 7.75 -12.06
C ALA A 21 -4.80 7.85 -11.76
N PHE A 22 -5.22 7.78 -10.49
CA PHE A 22 -6.63 7.94 -10.13
C PHE A 22 -7.12 9.38 -10.27
N LYS A 23 -6.29 10.38 -9.98
CA LYS A 23 -6.64 11.79 -10.23
C LYS A 23 -6.85 12.06 -11.71
N ASP A 24 -5.98 11.51 -12.56
CA ASP A 24 -6.10 11.64 -14.02
C ASP A 24 -7.40 10.99 -14.52
N MET A 25 -7.78 9.82 -13.99
CA MET A 25 -9.07 9.19 -14.30
C MET A 25 -10.26 10.06 -13.87
N ILE A 26 -10.21 10.70 -12.70
CA ILE A 26 -11.26 11.63 -12.25
C ILE A 26 -11.34 12.86 -13.15
N ALA A 27 -10.19 13.40 -13.58
CA ALA A 27 -10.15 14.55 -14.49
C ALA A 27 -10.78 14.22 -15.84
N ALA A 28 -10.44 13.06 -16.42
CA ALA A 28 -11.05 12.57 -17.66
C ALA A 28 -12.57 12.39 -17.54
N LEU A 29 -13.05 11.76 -16.47
CA LEU A 29 -14.49 11.62 -16.20
C LEU A 29 -15.22 12.97 -16.08
N THR A 30 -14.53 13.97 -15.53
CA THR A 30 -15.09 15.33 -15.35
C THR A 30 -15.19 16.06 -16.69
N GLU A 31 -14.19 15.91 -17.55
CA GLU A 31 -14.20 16.46 -18.90
C GLU A 31 -15.29 15.81 -19.76
N ASP A 32 -15.42 14.48 -19.71
CA ASP A 32 -16.46 13.74 -20.41
C ASP A 32 -17.87 14.18 -19.98
N ALA A 33 -18.11 14.28 -18.67
CA ALA A 33 -19.38 14.78 -18.13
C ALA A 33 -19.72 16.20 -18.63
N SER A 34 -18.71 17.06 -18.70
CA SER A 34 -18.87 18.45 -19.15
C SER A 34 -19.18 18.57 -20.64
N ASN A 35 -18.66 17.64 -21.45
CA ASN A 35 -18.92 17.58 -22.88
C ASN A 35 -20.30 17.00 -23.18
N ASP A 36 -20.71 15.94 -22.47
CA ASP A 36 -22.04 15.34 -22.60
C ASP A 36 -23.17 16.30 -22.16
N ALA A 37 -22.96 17.05 -21.08
CA ALA A 37 -23.94 18.03 -20.59
C ALA A 37 -24.26 19.17 -21.59
N LYS A 38 -23.35 19.45 -22.54
CA LYS A 38 -23.56 20.47 -23.58
C LYS A 38 -24.32 19.95 -24.80
N GLY A 39 -24.45 18.63 -24.96
CA GLY A 39 -24.85 18.00 -26.22
C GLY A 39 -26.29 17.51 -26.33
N SER A 40 -27.06 17.34 -25.24
CA SER A 40 -28.37 16.69 -25.36
C SER A 40 -29.35 16.96 -24.20
N ALA A 41 -30.63 17.08 -24.55
CA ALA A 41 -31.75 17.42 -23.66
C ALA A 41 -32.64 16.18 -23.42
N GLY A 42 -32.54 15.54 -22.25
CA GLY A 42 -33.49 14.50 -21.79
C GLY A 42 -33.01 13.55 -20.67
N ASP A 43 -33.94 12.76 -20.09
CA ASP A 43 -33.77 11.84 -18.93
C ASP A 43 -32.60 10.84 -19.01
N LYS A 44 -32.12 10.50 -20.22
CA LYS A 44 -30.97 9.59 -20.40
C LYS A 44 -29.66 10.19 -19.87
N HIS A 45 -29.53 11.52 -19.84
CA HIS A 45 -28.34 12.19 -19.30
C HIS A 45 -28.24 12.07 -17.78
N GLU A 46 -29.36 12.12 -17.07
CA GLU A 46 -29.35 12.09 -15.60
C GLU A 46 -28.80 10.75 -15.07
N THR A 47 -29.07 9.64 -15.79
CA THR A 47 -28.54 8.32 -15.44
C THR A 47 -27.04 8.21 -15.73
N ALA A 48 -26.58 8.71 -16.90
CA ALA A 48 -25.16 8.67 -17.27
C ALA A 48 -24.30 9.55 -16.33
N LEU A 49 -24.79 10.75 -16.00
CA LEU A 49 -24.13 11.66 -15.07
C LEU A 49 -24.08 11.08 -13.64
N SER A 50 -25.17 10.46 -13.18
CA SER A 50 -25.20 9.78 -11.88
C SER A 50 -24.18 8.64 -11.80
N MET A 51 -24.04 7.85 -12.88
CA MET A 51 -23.04 6.78 -12.96
C MET A 51 -21.60 7.32 -12.95
N MET A 52 -21.34 8.44 -13.63
CA MET A 52 -20.03 9.10 -13.60
C MET A 52 -19.68 9.60 -12.19
N HIS A 53 -20.63 10.20 -11.48
CA HIS A 53 -20.42 10.64 -10.09
C HIS A 53 -20.11 9.47 -9.15
N LEU A 54 -20.83 8.34 -9.28
CA LEU A 54 -20.54 7.13 -8.50
C LEU A 54 -19.13 6.60 -8.78
N GLU A 55 -18.67 6.67 -10.03
CA GLU A 55 -17.31 6.24 -10.36
C GLU A 55 -16.25 7.18 -9.77
N GLN A 56 -16.48 8.49 -9.84
CA GLN A 56 -15.61 9.48 -9.17
C GLN A 56 -15.55 9.25 -7.65
N GLU A 57 -16.67 8.92 -7.00
CA GLU A 57 -16.69 8.62 -5.56
C GLU A 57 -15.83 7.39 -5.23
N LYS A 58 -15.95 6.31 -6.01
CA LYS A 58 -15.09 5.12 -5.85
C LYS A 58 -13.61 5.43 -6.05
N LEU A 59 -13.27 6.25 -7.04
CA LEU A 59 -11.88 6.64 -7.29
C LEU A 59 -11.33 7.50 -6.15
N ASN A 60 -12.13 8.44 -5.63
CA ASN A 60 -11.76 9.24 -4.46
C ASN A 60 -11.57 8.38 -3.21
N HIS A 61 -12.41 7.35 -3.00
CA HIS A 61 -12.22 6.39 -1.92
C HIS A 61 -10.86 5.69 -2.02
N LYS A 62 -10.51 5.20 -3.22
CA LYS A 62 -9.19 4.58 -3.47
C LYS A 62 -8.04 5.57 -3.22
N ILE A 63 -8.16 6.81 -3.67
CA ILE A 63 -7.15 7.85 -3.38
C ILE A 63 -6.97 8.01 -1.87
N GLY A 64 -8.06 8.03 -1.10
CA GLY A 64 -8.02 8.04 0.37
C GLY A 64 -7.21 6.90 0.96
N GLU A 65 -7.46 5.67 0.51
CA GLU A 65 -6.69 4.48 0.93
C GLU A 65 -5.20 4.62 0.64
N PHE A 66 -4.82 5.12 -0.55
CA PHE A 66 -3.41 5.33 -0.91
C PHE A 66 -2.77 6.48 -0.13
N ILE A 67 -3.51 7.54 0.22
CA ILE A 67 -3.01 8.63 1.08
C ILE A 67 -2.70 8.12 2.49
N GLU A 68 -3.54 7.23 3.04
CA GLU A 68 -3.27 6.59 4.33
C GLU A 68 -2.00 5.72 4.25
N GLN A 69 -1.85 4.94 3.18
CA GLN A 69 -0.64 4.15 2.94
C GLN A 69 0.60 5.04 2.81
N LYS A 70 0.53 6.14 2.06
CA LYS A 70 1.60 7.13 1.93
C LYS A 70 2.02 7.68 3.29
N SER A 71 1.05 8.08 4.10
CA SER A 71 1.27 8.61 5.45
C SER A 71 1.97 7.61 6.38
N VAL A 72 1.77 6.30 6.18
CA VAL A 72 2.50 5.25 6.90
C VAL A 72 3.93 5.15 6.41
N LEU A 73 4.16 5.17 5.09
CA LEU A 73 5.50 5.09 4.50
C LEU A 73 6.37 6.30 4.88
N GLU A 74 5.80 7.51 4.92
CA GLU A 74 6.50 8.74 5.32
C GLU A 74 6.99 8.73 6.78
N LYS A 75 6.37 7.92 7.65
CA LYS A 75 6.81 7.75 9.04
C LYS A 75 7.99 6.79 9.19
N ILE A 76 8.34 6.05 8.14
CA ILE A 76 9.43 5.07 8.18
C ILE A 76 10.76 5.78 7.97
N ASN A 77 11.65 5.64 8.94
CA ASN A 77 13.06 6.00 8.77
C ASN A 77 13.88 4.73 8.49
N PRO A 78 14.40 4.53 7.26
CA PRO A 78 15.16 3.34 6.89
C PRO A 78 16.57 3.28 7.49
N ASP A 79 17.04 4.31 8.18
CA ASP A 79 18.33 4.28 8.88
C ASP A 79 18.22 3.69 10.30
N ILE A 80 17.00 3.60 10.84
CA ILE A 80 16.77 3.04 12.17
C ILE A 80 16.84 1.52 12.10
N THR A 81 17.79 0.95 12.84
CA THR A 81 17.85 -0.48 13.17
C THR A 81 17.28 -0.69 14.56
N SER A 82 16.30 -1.59 14.70
CA SER A 82 15.68 -1.91 15.99
C SER A 82 15.93 -3.36 16.37
N VAL A 83 16.19 -3.60 17.66
CA VAL A 83 16.33 -4.95 18.21
C VAL A 83 14.99 -5.72 18.13
N LYS A 84 13.87 -4.98 18.19
CA LYS A 84 12.52 -5.52 18.10
C LYS A 84 11.87 -5.11 16.79
N ILE A 85 11.04 -5.99 16.24
CA ILE A 85 10.26 -5.72 15.03
C ILE A 85 9.33 -4.52 15.28
N SER A 86 9.47 -3.49 14.46
CA SER A 86 8.67 -2.27 14.51
C SER A 86 8.26 -1.82 13.10
N LEU A 87 7.47 -0.75 13.00
CA LEU A 87 7.20 -0.10 11.72
C LEU A 87 8.53 0.28 11.06
N GLY A 88 8.68 -0.06 9.78
CA GLY A 88 9.90 0.14 9.01
C GLY A 88 10.92 -1.00 9.08
N SER A 89 10.71 -2.03 9.92
CA SER A 89 11.62 -3.17 9.98
C SER A 89 11.53 -4.04 8.73
N LEU A 90 12.68 -4.48 8.22
CA LEU A 90 12.79 -5.54 7.24
C LEU A 90 13.09 -6.86 7.97
N VAL A 91 12.20 -7.83 7.86
CA VAL A 91 12.23 -9.07 8.65
C VAL A 91 12.35 -10.27 7.74
N THR A 92 13.31 -11.14 8.01
CA THR A 92 13.39 -12.46 7.39
C THR A 92 12.73 -13.48 8.31
N ALA A 93 11.64 -14.11 7.86
CA ALA A 93 10.95 -15.14 8.62
C ALA A 93 10.64 -16.35 7.73
N ASN A 94 11.15 -17.53 8.09
CA ASN A 94 11.06 -18.76 7.29
C ASN A 94 11.47 -18.57 5.80
N GLY A 95 12.48 -17.75 5.54
CA GLY A 95 12.92 -17.40 4.19
C GLY A 95 12.02 -16.42 3.43
N LEU A 96 10.92 -15.94 4.03
CA LEU A 96 10.14 -14.83 3.51
C LEU A 96 10.75 -13.51 3.95
N LEU A 97 10.80 -12.55 3.02
CA LEU A 97 11.25 -11.19 3.29
C LEU A 97 10.02 -10.29 3.48
N LEU A 98 9.79 -9.87 4.72
CA LEU A 98 8.63 -9.12 5.17
C LEU A 98 9.05 -7.70 5.52
N PHE A 99 8.51 -6.69 4.83
CA PHE A 99 8.73 -5.29 5.17
C PHE A 99 7.54 -4.77 5.97
N VAL A 100 7.75 -4.39 7.22
CA VAL A 100 6.67 -3.95 8.11
C VAL A 100 6.29 -2.50 7.77
N SER A 101 5.19 -2.31 7.05
CA SER A 101 4.80 -1.03 6.46
C SER A 101 3.27 -0.94 6.28
N ALA A 102 2.79 -0.20 5.28
CA ALA A 102 1.42 -0.32 4.82
C ALA A 102 1.17 -1.67 4.11
N ALA A 103 -0.09 -2.09 3.98
CA ALA A 103 -0.46 -3.26 3.19
C ALA A 103 -0.36 -2.91 1.70
N LEU A 104 0.73 -3.31 1.06
CA LEU A 104 1.02 -3.01 -0.34
C LEU A 104 1.25 -4.30 -1.14
N PRO A 105 1.13 -4.26 -2.48
CA PRO A 105 1.40 -5.42 -3.32
C PRO A 105 2.81 -5.96 -3.11
N LYS A 106 2.98 -7.28 -3.23
CA LYS A 106 4.30 -7.90 -3.25
C LYS A 106 5.14 -7.36 -4.42
N ILE A 107 6.40 -7.07 -4.13
CA ILE A 107 7.37 -6.56 -5.12
C ILE A 107 8.59 -7.48 -5.19
N THR A 108 9.41 -7.28 -6.22
CA THR A 108 10.71 -7.95 -6.32
C THR A 108 11.80 -6.88 -6.48
N ILE A 109 12.75 -6.86 -5.56
CA ILE A 109 13.92 -5.97 -5.60
C ILE A 109 15.17 -6.83 -5.47
N GLU A 110 16.14 -6.64 -6.38
CA GLU A 110 17.38 -7.43 -6.41
C GLU A 110 17.14 -8.95 -6.46
N GLY A 111 16.07 -9.39 -7.15
CA GLY A 111 15.67 -10.80 -7.22
C GLY A 111 15.04 -11.36 -5.94
N LYS A 112 14.90 -10.55 -4.88
CA LYS A 112 14.25 -10.92 -3.63
C LYS A 112 12.80 -10.49 -3.63
N SER A 113 11.91 -11.44 -3.34
CA SER A 113 10.48 -11.21 -3.18
C SER A 113 10.21 -10.55 -1.83
N VAL A 114 9.77 -9.29 -1.85
CA VAL A 114 9.45 -8.51 -0.64
C VAL A 114 7.92 -8.43 -0.49
N ILE A 115 7.44 -8.78 0.69
CA ILE A 115 6.02 -8.67 1.06
C ILE A 115 5.87 -7.49 2.00
N ALA A 116 5.09 -6.49 1.61
CA ALA A 116 4.69 -5.43 2.52
C ALA A 116 3.64 -5.93 3.50
N LEU A 117 3.95 -5.83 4.79
CA LEU A 117 3.14 -6.37 5.87
C LEU A 117 2.62 -5.25 6.77
N SER A 118 1.31 -5.10 6.81
CA SER A 118 0.67 -4.19 7.77
C SER A 118 0.80 -4.71 9.21
N PRO A 119 1.20 -3.87 10.18
CA PRO A 119 1.14 -4.18 11.60
C PRO A 119 -0.25 -4.60 12.09
N GLN A 120 -1.31 -4.20 11.38
CA GLN A 120 -2.69 -4.52 11.73
C GLN A 120 -3.15 -5.90 11.21
N SER A 121 -2.41 -6.51 10.28
CA SER A 121 -2.72 -7.84 9.77
C SER A 121 -2.52 -8.92 10.86
N PRO A 122 -3.18 -10.10 10.77
CA PRO A 122 -2.98 -11.17 11.75
C PRO A 122 -1.51 -11.58 11.95
N LEU A 123 -0.73 -11.59 10.85
CA LEU A 123 0.69 -11.86 10.89
C LEU A 123 1.47 -10.72 11.53
N GLY A 124 1.18 -9.46 11.15
CA GLY A 124 1.78 -8.27 11.73
C GLY A 124 1.55 -8.17 13.24
N GLN A 125 0.31 -8.32 13.70
CA GLN A 125 -0.05 -8.21 15.12
C GLN A 125 0.71 -9.19 16.01
N LYS A 126 0.96 -10.42 15.52
CA LYS A 126 1.75 -11.42 16.25
C LYS A 126 3.24 -11.12 16.20
N MET A 127 3.74 -10.61 15.08
CA MET A 127 5.16 -10.40 14.85
C MET A 127 5.71 -9.11 15.49
N MET A 128 4.89 -8.08 15.64
CA MET A 128 5.29 -6.80 16.21
C MET A 128 5.88 -6.95 17.62
N GLY A 129 7.04 -6.33 17.86
CA GLY A 129 7.75 -6.38 19.14
C GLY A 129 8.60 -7.64 19.38
N MET A 130 8.54 -8.64 18.50
CA MET A 130 9.38 -9.83 18.57
C MET A 130 10.84 -9.52 18.23
N GLN A 131 11.74 -10.43 18.60
CA GLN A 131 13.19 -10.32 18.35
C GLN A 131 13.67 -11.51 17.53
N VAL A 132 14.88 -11.41 16.96
CA VAL A 132 15.55 -12.53 16.30
C VAL A 132 15.58 -13.76 17.21
N GLY A 133 15.26 -14.94 16.66
CA GLY A 133 15.14 -16.20 17.39
C GLY A 133 13.74 -16.46 17.97
N SER A 134 12.83 -15.49 17.93
CA SER A 134 11.44 -15.69 18.38
C SER A 134 10.67 -16.58 17.41
N THR A 135 9.82 -17.46 17.96
CA THR A 135 8.88 -18.27 17.17
C THR A 135 7.45 -17.90 17.49
N PHE A 136 6.59 -17.89 16.48
CA PHE A 136 5.17 -17.60 16.63
C PHE A 136 4.34 -18.38 15.61
N GLU A 137 3.03 -18.48 15.85
CA GLU A 137 2.13 -19.22 14.98
C GLU A 137 0.95 -18.34 14.54
N VAL A 138 0.64 -18.38 13.25
CA VAL A 138 -0.49 -17.67 12.65
C VAL A 138 -1.18 -18.62 11.68
N ASN A 139 -2.49 -18.82 11.87
CA ASN A 139 -3.32 -19.71 11.05
C ASN A 139 -2.71 -21.12 10.89
N GLY A 140 -2.15 -21.69 11.96
CA GLY A 140 -1.52 -23.03 11.94
C GLY A 140 -0.13 -23.08 11.31
N THR A 141 0.41 -21.97 10.81
CA THR A 141 1.77 -21.90 10.27
C THR A 141 2.71 -21.31 11.31
N LYS A 142 3.78 -22.03 11.65
CA LYS A 142 4.84 -21.57 12.56
C LYS A 142 5.88 -20.75 11.81
N TYR A 143 6.22 -19.58 12.33
CA TYR A 143 7.24 -18.68 11.83
C TYR A 143 8.37 -18.54 12.83
N LEU A 144 9.60 -18.52 12.33
CA LEU A 144 10.83 -18.20 13.07
C LEU A 144 11.38 -16.88 12.52
N VAL A 145 11.58 -15.90 13.40
CA VAL A 145 12.27 -14.66 13.05
C VAL A 145 13.77 -14.94 12.96
N GLN A 146 14.31 -14.86 11.75
CA GLN A 146 15.72 -15.16 11.47
C GLN A 146 16.59 -13.89 11.51
N GLU A 147 16.07 -12.78 11.03
CA GLU A 147 16.81 -11.51 10.89
C GLU A 147 15.87 -10.31 10.97
N ILE A 148 16.38 -9.18 11.48
CA ILE A 148 15.70 -7.89 11.54
C ILE A 148 16.71 -6.82 11.12
N GLU A 149 16.38 -6.05 10.09
CA GLU A 149 17.15 -4.91 9.57
C GLU A 149 16.36 -3.59 9.63
#